data_AF-A0A5C6F5Y1-F1
#
_entry.id   AF-A0A5C6F5Y1-F1
#
_cell.length_a   1.000
_cell.length_b   1.000
_cell.length_c   1.000
_cell.angle_alpha   90.00
_cell.angle_beta   90.00
_cell.angle_gamma   90.00
#
_symmetry.space_group_name_H-M   'P 1'
#
loop_
_entity.id
_entity.type
_entity.pdbx_description
1 polymer ?
#
loop_
_entity_poly.entity_id
_entity_poly.type
_entity_poly.pdbx_seq_one_letter_code
_entity_poly.pdbx_strand_id
1 'polypeptide(L)'
;MNNLTDKNFGLVIAYLVPGFIAICGASFQSPTIKSWIAGDGGVSVGGFLYSSLAAIFVGLLSSTVRWLVLDRINEWTGIIRPNWDFSRLQANSEAFTLLNENQYRYYQFYGNSLFAWLFAYGCWRTAYLVSWPAWPDVGALAISSLLFLGSRDTLRKYYERLDLLLNQKLTGLVIASPFNLPK
;
A
#
# COMPACT_ATOMS: atom_id res chain seq x y z
N MET A 1 6.63 -19.09 -13.99
CA MET A 1 5.75 -19.16 -12.80
C MET A 1 5.99 -18.02 -11.82
N ASN A 2 7.18 -17.41 -11.77
CA ASN A 2 7.49 -16.28 -10.86
C ASN A 2 6.60 -15.04 -11.05
N ASN A 3 6.31 -14.65 -12.31
CA ASN A 3 5.45 -13.50 -12.62
C ASN A 3 4.01 -13.59 -12.05
N LEU A 4 3.48 -14.79 -11.79
CA LEU A 4 2.17 -14.95 -11.13
C LEU A 4 2.30 -14.73 -9.62
N THR A 5 3.38 -15.22 -9.01
CA THR A 5 3.66 -15.08 -7.58
C THR A 5 3.89 -13.61 -7.20
N ASP A 6 4.68 -12.87 -7.98
CA ASP A 6 5.03 -11.48 -7.66
C ASP A 6 3.83 -10.53 -7.82
N LYS A 7 3.03 -10.72 -8.89
CA LYS A 7 1.77 -9.98 -9.09
C LYS A 7 0.76 -10.25 -7.97
N ASN A 8 0.63 -11.52 -7.58
CA ASN A 8 -0.27 -11.90 -6.50
C ASN A 8 0.19 -11.31 -5.16
N PHE A 9 1.48 -11.35 -4.87
CA PHE A 9 2.05 -10.73 -3.68
C PHE A 9 1.78 -9.22 -3.63
N GLY A 10 2.02 -8.52 -4.75
CA GLY A 10 1.73 -7.10 -4.88
C GLY A 10 0.27 -6.75 -4.60
N LEU A 11 -0.68 -7.58 -5.05
CA LEU A 11 -2.11 -7.40 -4.76
C LEU A 11 -2.45 -7.68 -3.29
N VAL A 12 -1.84 -8.69 -2.69
CA VAL A 12 -2.02 -9.02 -1.27
C VAL A 12 -1.59 -7.85 -0.39
N ILE A 13 -0.40 -7.31 -0.60
CA ILE A 13 0.07 -6.18 0.22
C ILE A 13 -0.71 -4.90 -0.12
N ALA A 14 -1.08 -4.67 -1.38
CA ALA A 14 -1.76 -3.43 -1.75
C ALA A 14 -3.20 -3.36 -1.23
N TYR A 15 -3.90 -4.50 -1.10
CA TYR A 15 -5.34 -4.50 -0.80
C TYR A 15 -5.73 -5.41 0.36
N LEU A 16 -5.32 -6.68 0.34
CA LEU A 16 -5.74 -7.64 1.36
C LEU A 16 -5.25 -7.22 2.75
N VAL A 17 -3.96 -6.90 2.89
CA VAL A 17 -3.37 -6.52 4.18
C VAL A 17 -4.00 -5.24 4.75
N PRO A 18 -4.08 -4.11 4.01
CA PRO A 18 -4.77 -2.90 4.49
C PRO A 18 -6.21 -3.15 4.89
N GLY A 19 -6.98 -3.88 4.07
CA GLY A 19 -8.37 -4.14 4.40
C GLY A 19 -8.54 -5.03 5.62
N PHE A 20 -7.64 -5.99 5.84
CA PHE A 20 -7.64 -6.78 7.06
C PHE A 20 -7.34 -5.94 8.30
N ILE A 21 -6.41 -4.97 8.22
CA ILE A 21 -6.16 -4.01 9.31
C ILE A 21 -7.44 -3.26 9.68
N ALA A 22 -8.18 -2.75 8.68
CA ALA A 22 -9.43 -2.05 8.91
C ALA A 22 -10.52 -2.95 9.53
N ILE A 23 -10.60 -4.22 9.11
CA ILE A 23 -11.54 -5.20 9.67
C ILE A 23 -11.21 -5.52 11.13
N CYS A 24 -9.93 -5.71 11.47
CA CYS A 24 -9.48 -5.83 12.85
C CYS A 24 -9.92 -4.62 13.68
N GLY A 25 -9.80 -3.41 13.12
CA GLY A 25 -10.35 -2.19 13.69
C GLY A 25 -11.85 -2.26 13.97
N ALA A 26 -12.64 -2.60 12.95
CA ALA A 26 -14.09 -2.70 13.05
C ALA A 26 -14.55 -3.77 14.07
N SER A 27 -13.73 -4.80 14.33
CA SER A 27 -14.03 -5.83 15.33
C SER A 27 -14.12 -5.29 16.76
N PHE A 28 -13.51 -4.14 17.06
CA PHE A 28 -13.68 -3.48 18.37
C PHE A 28 -15.08 -2.90 18.56
N GLN A 29 -15.82 -2.68 17.46
CA GLN A 29 -17.14 -2.05 17.45
C GLN A 29 -18.27 -3.03 17.14
N SER A 30 -17.96 -4.18 16.53
CA SER A 30 -18.96 -5.17 16.11
C SER A 30 -18.60 -6.58 16.59
N PRO A 31 -19.42 -7.17 17.49
CA PRO A 31 -19.28 -8.58 17.86
C PRO A 31 -19.37 -9.54 16.68
N THR A 32 -20.16 -9.21 15.65
CA THR A 32 -20.28 -10.00 14.42
C THR A 32 -18.97 -10.06 13.64
N ILE A 33 -18.30 -8.92 13.47
CA ILE A 33 -17.00 -8.89 12.80
C ILE A 33 -15.95 -9.63 13.64
N LYS A 34 -16.03 -9.49 14.97
CA LYS A 34 -15.14 -10.20 15.90
C LYS A 34 -15.28 -11.72 15.79
N SER A 35 -16.49 -12.25 15.63
CA SER A 35 -16.69 -13.70 15.47
C SER A 35 -16.19 -14.21 14.12
N TRP A 36 -16.15 -13.39 13.07
CA TRP A 36 -15.54 -13.78 11.79
C TRP A 36 -14.01 -13.98 11.89
N ILE A 37 -13.35 -13.19 12.74
CA ILE A 37 -11.90 -13.24 12.95
C ILE A 37 -11.50 -14.33 13.95
N ALA A 38 -12.16 -14.36 15.11
CA ALA A 38 -11.79 -15.25 16.22
C ALA A 38 -12.40 -16.66 16.09
N GLY A 39 -13.60 -16.75 15.50
CA GLY A 39 -14.41 -17.97 15.44
C GLY A 39 -14.96 -18.40 16.80
N ASP A 40 -16.22 -18.81 16.85
CA ASP A 40 -16.82 -19.39 18.05
C ASP A 40 -16.33 -20.85 18.20
N GLY A 41 -15.19 -21.04 18.88
CA GLY A 41 -14.58 -22.36 19.14
C GLY A 41 -13.46 -22.78 18.18
N GLY A 42 -13.00 -21.88 17.30
CA GLY A 42 -11.88 -22.10 16.36
C GLY A 42 -12.08 -21.40 15.02
N VAL A 43 -11.01 -21.26 14.23
CA VAL A 43 -11.07 -20.62 12.91
C VAL A 43 -11.89 -21.50 11.95
N SER A 44 -13.12 -21.07 11.64
CA SER A 44 -13.93 -21.74 10.62
C SER A 44 -13.45 -21.35 9.22
N VAL A 45 -13.52 -22.29 8.27
CA VAL A 45 -13.22 -22.04 6.85
C VAL A 45 -14.12 -20.91 6.30
N GLY A 46 -15.39 -20.87 6.72
CA GLY A 46 -16.31 -19.79 6.38
C GLY A 46 -15.87 -18.43 6.90
N GLY A 47 -15.49 -18.33 8.18
CA GLY A 47 -15.00 -17.09 8.79
C GLY A 47 -13.75 -16.55 8.10
N PHE A 48 -12.81 -17.44 7.76
CA PHE A 48 -11.64 -17.07 6.96
C PHE A 48 -12.02 -16.53 5.57
N LEU A 49 -12.91 -17.21 4.86
CA LEU A 49 -13.31 -16.81 3.51
C LEU A 49 -14.06 -15.47 3.49
N TYR A 50 -15.00 -15.28 4.42
CA TYR A 50 -15.71 -13.99 4.58
C TYR A 50 -14.76 -12.87 4.96
N SER A 51 -13.87 -13.09 5.93
CA SER A 51 -12.89 -12.08 6.35
C SER A 51 -11.93 -11.70 5.23
N SER A 52 -11.52 -12.67 4.41
CA SER A 52 -10.62 -12.43 3.27
C SER A 52 -11.29 -11.63 2.15
N LEU A 53 -12.53 -11.99 1.79
CA LEU A 53 -13.31 -11.26 0.78
C LEU A 53 -13.64 -9.84 1.26
N ALA A 54 -14.06 -9.69 2.51
CA ALA A 54 -14.29 -8.39 3.12
C ALA A 54 -13.00 -7.56 3.14
N ALA A 55 -11.85 -8.18 3.48
CA ALA A 55 -10.57 -7.48 3.50
C ALA A 55 -10.19 -6.97 2.10
N ILE A 56 -10.36 -7.77 1.05
CA ILE A 56 -10.12 -7.29 -0.32
C ILE A 56 -11.02 -6.08 -0.64
N PHE A 57 -12.31 -6.19 -0.33
CA PHE A 57 -13.27 -5.12 -0.59
C PHE A 57 -12.93 -3.83 0.15
N VAL A 58 -12.65 -3.91 1.46
CA VAL A 58 -12.27 -2.76 2.29
C VAL A 58 -10.91 -2.20 1.86
N GLY A 59 -9.97 -3.03 1.43
CA GLY A 59 -8.70 -2.62 0.87
C GLY A 59 -8.85 -1.80 -0.42
N LEU A 60 -9.76 -2.20 -1.31
CA LEU A 60 -10.09 -1.45 -2.52
C LEU A 60 -10.75 -0.10 -2.20
N LEU A 61 -11.65 -0.05 -1.22
CA LEU A 61 -12.21 1.20 -0.72
C LEU A 61 -11.12 2.11 -0.12
N SER A 62 -10.21 1.54 0.66
CA SER A 62 -9.06 2.28 1.21
C SER A 62 -8.19 2.87 0.11
N SER A 63 -8.02 2.16 -1.01
CA SER A 63 -7.34 2.69 -2.21
C SER A 63 -8.06 3.89 -2.84
N THR A 64 -9.39 3.90 -2.80
CA THR A 64 -10.20 5.02 -3.29
C THR A 64 -10.05 6.24 -2.37
N VAL A 65 -10.09 6.03 -1.06
CA VAL A 65 -9.85 7.09 -0.07
C VAL A 65 -8.42 7.64 -0.18
N ARG A 66 -7.42 6.76 -0.33
CA ARG A 66 -6.03 7.15 -0.59
C ARG A 66 -5.95 8.04 -1.81
N TRP A 67 -6.52 7.62 -2.94
CA TRP A 67 -6.53 8.43 -4.15
C TRP A 67 -7.18 9.81 -3.94
N LEU A 68 -8.31 9.86 -3.23
CA LEU A 68 -9.02 11.11 -2.98
C LEU A 68 -8.26 12.08 -2.07
N VAL A 69 -7.57 11.56 -1.04
CA VAL A 69 -6.99 12.37 0.04
C VAL A 69 -5.47 12.44 -0.08
N LEU A 70 -4.79 11.29 -0.07
CA LEU A 70 -3.34 11.23 0.00
C LEU A 70 -2.67 11.66 -1.29
N ASP A 71 -3.25 11.35 -2.44
CA ASP A 71 -2.67 11.76 -3.73
C ASP A 71 -2.77 13.28 -3.87
N ARG A 72 -3.89 13.88 -3.41
CA ARG A 72 -4.05 15.34 -3.33
C ARG A 72 -3.04 15.99 -2.38
N ILE A 73 -2.83 15.42 -1.20
CA ILE A 73 -1.81 15.90 -0.27
C ILE A 73 -0.43 15.82 -0.90
N ASN A 74 -0.10 14.71 -1.58
CA ASN A 74 1.20 14.53 -2.22
C ASN A 74 1.43 15.52 -3.36
N GLU A 75 0.42 15.75 -4.21
CA GLU A 75 0.44 16.78 -5.27
C GLU A 75 0.67 18.17 -4.66
N TRP A 76 -0.12 18.54 -3.65
CA TRP A 76 -0.02 19.84 -2.99
C TRP A 76 1.33 20.08 -2.32
N THR A 77 1.92 19.03 -1.76
CA THR A 77 3.23 19.10 -1.09
C THR A 77 4.40 18.86 -2.05
N GLY A 78 4.18 18.86 -3.37
CA GLY A 78 5.24 18.95 -4.38
C GLY A 78 5.62 17.66 -5.10
N ILE A 79 4.90 16.55 -4.92
CA ILE A 79 5.04 15.36 -5.78
C ILE A 79 4.08 15.52 -6.96
N ILE A 80 4.53 16.22 -7.99
CA ILE A 80 3.75 16.46 -9.20
C ILE A 80 3.93 15.29 -10.15
N ARG A 81 2.81 14.77 -10.68
CA ARG A 81 2.82 13.71 -11.68
C ARG A 81 3.45 14.24 -12.99
N PRO A 82 4.52 13.60 -13.51
CA PRO A 82 5.11 14.00 -14.79
C PRO A 82 4.18 13.70 -15.98
N ASN A 83 4.40 14.40 -17.11
CA ASN A 83 3.69 14.13 -18.35
C ASN A 83 4.37 12.97 -19.11
N TRP A 84 3.82 11.76 -19.04
CA TRP A 84 4.45 10.56 -19.60
C TRP A 84 4.06 10.29 -21.05
N ASP A 85 5.05 10.00 -21.91
CA ASP A 85 4.83 9.49 -23.27
C ASP A 85 4.55 7.98 -23.27
N PHE A 86 3.28 7.61 -23.24
CA PHE A 86 2.84 6.20 -23.25
C PHE A 86 3.07 5.48 -24.58
N SER A 87 3.45 6.18 -25.67
CA SER A 87 3.79 5.52 -26.93
C SER A 87 4.99 4.56 -26.77
N ARG A 88 5.84 4.81 -25.77
CA ARG A 88 7.04 4.00 -25.45
C ARG A 88 6.79 2.89 -24.45
N LEU A 89 5.55 2.74 -23.95
CA LEU A 89 5.21 1.75 -22.93
C LEU A 89 5.42 0.33 -23.45
N GLN A 90 5.06 0.06 -24.72
CA GLN A 90 5.20 -1.28 -25.30
C GLN A 90 6.68 -1.71 -25.38
N ALA A 91 7.56 -0.78 -25.76
CA ALA A 91 9.00 -1.03 -25.81
C ALA A 91 9.64 -1.25 -24.43
N ASN A 92 9.03 -0.72 -23.37
CA ASN A 92 9.56 -0.74 -21.99
C ASN A 92 8.67 -1.51 -21.00
N SER A 93 7.82 -2.42 -21.49
CA SER A 93 6.76 -3.07 -20.71
C SER A 93 7.27 -3.90 -19.52
N GLU A 94 8.43 -4.56 -19.66
CA GLU A 94 9.06 -5.32 -18.57
C GLU A 94 9.57 -4.40 -17.45
N ALA A 95 10.32 -3.36 -17.81
CA ALA A 95 10.80 -2.35 -16.86
C ALA A 95 9.65 -1.62 -16.16
N PHE A 96 8.57 -1.33 -16.89
CA PHE A 96 7.35 -0.75 -16.31
C PHE A 96 6.71 -1.68 -15.27
N THR A 97 6.62 -2.98 -15.58
CA THR A 97 6.06 -3.98 -14.66
C THR A 97 6.89 -4.07 -13.38
N LEU A 98 8.21 -4.10 -13.52
CA LEU A 98 9.16 -4.13 -12.39
C LEU A 98 9.04 -2.87 -11.51
N LEU A 99 8.88 -1.69 -12.10
CA LEU A 99 8.66 -0.43 -11.35
C LEU A 99 7.32 -0.45 -10.61
N ASN A 100 6.27 -0.94 -11.26
CA ASN A 100 4.96 -1.06 -10.65
C ASN A 100 5.01 -2.01 -9.44
N GLU A 101 5.62 -3.19 -9.58
CA GLU A 101 5.72 -4.20 -8.53
C GLU A 101 6.61 -3.75 -7.36
N ASN A 102 7.75 -3.10 -7.63
CA ASN A 102 8.70 -2.74 -6.59
C ASN A 102 8.49 -1.38 -5.94
N GLN A 103 7.74 -0.47 -6.56
CA GLN A 103 7.55 0.89 -6.01
C GLN A 103 6.06 1.21 -5.86
N TYR A 104 5.27 1.05 -6.92
CA TYR A 104 3.86 1.44 -6.87
C TYR A 104 3.03 0.54 -5.95
N ARG A 105 3.27 -0.77 -5.90
CA ARG A 105 2.58 -1.67 -4.95
C ARG A 105 2.89 -1.34 -3.49
N TYR A 106 4.12 -0.96 -3.19
CA TYR A 106 4.51 -0.52 -1.85
C TYR A 106 3.89 0.83 -1.51
N TYR A 107 3.81 1.75 -2.47
CA TYR A 107 3.05 2.99 -2.31
C TYR A 107 1.58 2.73 -1.97
N GLN A 108 0.93 1.81 -2.69
CA GLN A 108 -0.44 1.38 -2.40
C GLN A 108 -0.55 0.76 -1.01
N PHE A 109 0.36 -0.14 -0.64
CA PHE A 109 0.39 -0.75 0.70
C PHE A 109 0.48 0.31 1.79
N TYR A 110 1.47 1.21 1.73
CA TYR A 110 1.67 2.23 2.77
C TYR A 110 0.50 3.21 2.83
N GLY A 111 0.03 3.68 1.67
CA GLY A 111 -1.07 4.64 1.59
C GLY A 111 -2.40 4.05 2.05
N ASN A 112 -2.74 2.84 1.62
CA ASN A 112 -3.98 2.18 2.03
C ASN A 112 -3.93 1.78 3.51
N SER A 113 -2.77 1.28 3.97
CA SER A 113 -2.57 0.93 5.39
C SER A 113 -2.65 2.15 6.29
N LEU A 114 -2.26 3.35 5.84
CA LEU A 114 -2.41 4.57 6.63
C LEU A 114 -3.88 4.82 6.99
N PHE A 115 -4.78 4.79 6.01
CA PHE A 115 -6.21 5.01 6.28
C PHE A 115 -6.83 3.86 7.06
N ALA A 116 -6.47 2.62 6.74
CA ALA A 116 -6.93 1.46 7.50
C ALA A 116 -6.47 1.52 8.97
N TRP A 117 -5.22 1.95 9.21
CA TRP A 117 -4.65 2.12 10.53
C TRP A 117 -5.35 3.22 11.32
N LEU A 118 -5.55 4.40 10.72
CA LEU A 118 -6.27 5.51 11.35
C LEU A 118 -7.70 5.12 11.72
N PHE A 119 -8.39 4.41 10.81
CA PHE A 119 -9.71 3.86 11.08
C PHE A 119 -9.68 2.86 12.24
N ALA A 120 -8.78 1.89 12.20
CA ALA A 120 -8.70 0.84 13.21
C ALA A 120 -8.35 1.39 14.60
N TYR A 121 -7.41 2.32 14.66
CA TYR A 121 -7.07 3.03 15.88
C TYR A 121 -8.25 3.88 16.39
N GLY A 122 -8.99 4.54 15.49
CA GLY A 122 -10.22 5.26 15.84
C GLY A 122 -11.27 4.35 16.49
N CYS A 123 -11.54 3.19 15.89
CA CYS A 123 -12.44 2.18 16.44
C CYS A 123 -11.97 1.65 17.80
N TRP A 124 -10.68 1.39 17.96
CA TRP A 124 -10.11 0.96 19.25
C TRP A 124 -10.27 2.06 20.31
N ARG A 125 -9.90 3.31 19.97
CA ARG A 125 -9.91 4.43 20.91
C ARG A 125 -11.31 4.74 21.44
N THR A 126 -12.33 4.68 20.58
CA THR A 126 -13.72 4.91 20.97
C THR A 126 -14.31 3.75 21.78
N ALA A 127 -13.85 2.50 21.56
CA ALA A 127 -14.31 1.35 22.33
C ALA A 127 -13.83 1.35 23.79
N TYR A 128 -12.62 1.87 24.05
CA TYR A 128 -11.99 1.81 25.37
C TYR A 128 -11.95 3.13 26.13
N LEU A 129 -12.47 4.23 25.56
CA LEU A 129 -12.60 5.57 26.20
C LEU A 129 -11.37 6.00 27.02
N VAL A 130 -10.17 5.78 26.48
CA VAL A 130 -8.91 6.06 27.18
C VAL A 130 -8.69 7.57 27.32
N SER A 131 -8.21 8.02 28.48
CA SER A 131 -7.91 9.44 28.77
C SER A 131 -6.76 9.99 27.91
N TRP A 132 -6.75 11.32 27.70
CA TRP A 132 -5.80 12.02 26.82
C TRP A 132 -4.60 12.62 27.58
N PRO A 133 -3.37 12.61 27.01
CA PRO A 133 -2.83 11.67 26.02
C PRO A 133 -2.30 10.40 26.70
N ALA A 134 -2.56 9.24 26.10
CA ALA A 134 -2.03 7.96 26.55
C ALA A 134 -0.89 7.49 25.64
N TRP A 135 0.03 6.67 26.15
CA TRP A 135 1.14 6.10 25.39
C TRP A 135 0.74 5.45 24.04
N PRO A 136 -0.41 4.78 23.89
CA PRO A 136 -0.89 4.26 22.61
C PRO A 136 -1.08 5.34 21.52
N ASP A 137 -1.33 6.59 21.91
CA ASP A 137 -1.58 7.70 20.98
C ASP A 137 -0.28 8.12 20.30
N VAL A 138 0.81 8.12 21.07
CA VAL A 138 2.17 8.34 20.55
C VAL A 138 2.55 7.23 19.57
N GLY A 139 2.25 5.97 19.90
CA GLY A 139 2.49 4.83 19.01
C GLY A 139 1.68 4.91 17.72
N ALA A 140 0.40 5.28 17.81
CA ALA A 140 -0.47 5.45 16.66
C ALA A 140 -0.01 6.57 15.73
N LEU A 141 0.44 7.70 16.30
CA LEU A 141 1.05 8.80 15.54
C LEU A 141 2.35 8.35 14.86
N ALA A 142 3.24 7.66 15.58
CA ALA A 142 4.51 7.18 15.02
C ALA A 142 4.29 6.24 13.82
N ILE A 143 3.38 5.27 13.93
CA ILE A 143 3.03 4.35 12.83
C ILE A 143 2.40 5.13 11.67
N SER A 144 1.48 6.07 11.94
CA SER A 144 0.86 6.90 10.90
C SER A 144 1.91 7.72 10.15
N SER A 145 2.86 8.33 10.86
CA SER A 145 3.97 9.06 10.25
C SER A 145 4.85 8.16 9.39
N LEU A 146 5.18 6.95 9.86
CA LEU A 146 5.97 5.99 9.09
C LEU A 146 5.28 5.59 7.79
N LEU A 147 3.99 5.26 7.84
CA LEU A 147 3.19 4.89 6.67
C LEU A 147 3.06 6.06 5.69
N PHE A 148 2.83 7.28 6.19
CA PHE A 148 2.77 8.47 5.35
C PHE A 148 4.11 8.74 4.65
N LEU A 149 5.21 8.73 5.39
CA LEU A 149 6.56 8.97 4.85
C LEU A 149 6.96 7.88 3.84
N GLY A 150 6.69 6.61 4.15
CA GLY A 150 6.95 5.49 3.24
C GLY A 150 6.13 5.56 1.96
N SER A 151 4.85 5.90 2.06
CA SER A 151 3.98 6.15 0.90
C SER A 151 4.54 7.27 0.03
N ARG A 152 4.92 8.39 0.65
CA ARG A 152 5.46 9.56 -0.06
C ARG A 152 6.79 9.26 -0.78
N ASP A 153 7.71 8.58 -0.12
CA ASP A 153 9.02 8.22 -0.69
C ASP A 153 8.90 7.25 -1.87
N THR A 154 8.08 6.21 -1.73
CA THR A 154 7.87 5.22 -2.80
C THR A 154 7.16 5.80 -4.02
N LEU A 155 6.19 6.71 -3.82
CA LEU A 155 5.53 7.42 -4.93
C LEU A 155 6.52 8.30 -5.69
N ARG A 156 7.36 9.05 -4.97
CA ARG A 156 8.40 9.90 -5.58
C ARG A 156 9.34 9.07 -6.45
N LYS A 157 9.91 7.99 -5.88
CA LYS A 157 10.81 7.08 -6.60
C LYS A 157 10.14 6.43 -7.80
N TYR A 158 8.85 6.10 -7.70
CA TYR A 158 8.07 5.60 -8.82
C TYR A 158 7.97 6.63 -9.95
N TYR A 159 7.60 7.88 -9.64
CA TYR A 159 7.50 8.93 -10.65
C TYR A 159 8.84 9.28 -11.31
N GLU A 160 9.90 9.44 -10.52
CA GLU A 160 11.25 9.72 -11.03
C GLU A 160 11.72 8.63 -11.99
N ARG A 161 11.61 7.36 -11.60
CA ARG A 161 12.08 6.24 -12.44
C ARG A 161 11.20 6.02 -13.66
N LEU A 162 9.89 6.23 -13.53
CA LEU A 162 8.96 6.11 -14.64
C LEU A 162 9.18 7.23 -15.67
N ASP A 163 9.51 8.43 -15.22
CA ASP A 163 9.89 9.55 -16.08
C ASP A 163 11.17 9.25 -16.88
N LEU A 164 12.20 8.71 -16.23
CA LEU A 164 13.42 8.26 -16.92
C LEU A 164 13.12 7.18 -17.98
N LEU A 165 12.19 6.26 -17.68
CA LEU A 165 11.83 5.17 -18.57
C LEU A 165 11.03 5.64 -19.81
N LEU A 166 10.10 6.58 -19.63
CA LEU A 166 9.15 6.97 -20.68
C LEU A 166 9.57 8.23 -21.43
N ASN A 167 10.24 9.19 -20.78
CA ASN A 167 10.55 10.48 -21.37
C ASN A 167 12.00 10.62 -21.82
N GLN A 168 12.95 9.98 -21.13
CA GLN A 168 14.35 10.02 -21.56
C GLN A 168 14.55 9.12 -22.79
N LYS A 169 15.11 9.67 -23.88
CA LYS A 169 15.74 8.82 -24.90
C LYS A 169 16.80 8.03 -24.15
N LEU A 170 16.70 6.70 -24.10
CA LEU A 170 17.79 5.82 -23.69
C LEU A 170 18.92 5.93 -24.73
N THR A 171 19.58 7.09 -24.81
CA THR A 171 20.89 7.22 -25.42
C THR A 171 21.88 6.54 -24.48
N GLY A 172 22.06 5.23 -24.70
CA GLY A 172 23.29 4.52 -24.37
C GLY A 172 23.75 4.50 -22.90
N LEU A 173 22.84 4.39 -21.93
CA LEU A 173 23.25 4.01 -20.57
C LEU A 173 23.44 2.48 -20.54
N VAL A 174 24.60 2.05 -21.04
CA VAL A 174 25.22 0.78 -20.66
C VAL A 174 25.25 0.78 -19.14
N ILE A 175 24.40 -0.03 -18.52
CA ILE A 175 24.57 -0.37 -17.10
C ILE A 175 25.86 -1.17 -17.07
N ALA A 176 26.96 -0.50 -16.75
CA ALA A 176 28.21 -1.17 -16.41
C ALA A 176 27.92 -2.05 -15.19
N SER A 177 27.74 -3.34 -15.44
CA SER A 177 27.83 -4.38 -14.43
C SER A 177 29.17 -4.20 -13.70
N PRO A 178 29.20 -4.12 -12.36
CA PRO A 178 30.44 -4.01 -11.59
C PRO A 178 31.32 -5.29 -11.64
N PHE A 179 31.02 -6.26 -12.51
CA PHE A 179 31.67 -7.57 -12.54
C PHE A 179 32.45 -7.91 -13.83
N ASN A 180 32.77 -6.94 -14.70
CA ASN A 180 33.72 -7.17 -15.79
C ASN A 180 35.09 -6.54 -15.46
N LEU A 181 35.92 -7.29 -14.75
CA LEU A 181 37.37 -7.06 -14.74
C LEU A 181 38.00 -7.85 -15.91
N PRO A 182 38.81 -7.21 -16.77
CA PRO A 182 39.57 -7.94 -17.78
C PRO A 182 40.64 -8.81 -17.12
N LYS A 183 40.75 -10.05 -17.59
CA LYS A 183 41.96 -10.87 -17.41
C LYS A 183 43.02 -10.44 -18.41
#